data_AF-A0A0C4F5B1-F1
#
_entry.id   AF-A0A0C4F5B1-F1
#
_cell.length_a   1.000
_cell.length_b   1.000
_cell.length_c   1.000
_cell.angle_alpha   90.00
_cell.angle_beta   90.00
_cell.angle_gamma   90.00
#
_symmetry.space_group_name_H-M   'P 1'
#
loop_
_entity.id
_entity.type
_entity.pdbx_description
1 polymer ?
#
loop_
_entity_poly.entity_id
_entity_poly.type
_entity_poly.pdbx_seq_one_letter_code
_entity_poly.pdbx_strand_id
1 'polypeptide(L)'
;MTQDSYTIWPKLHKLVNRNSNKEDIPINTQGPSIDQRQYAGQLKLQSDYLSGTATYTDREFRRRFRITKTIFSRISNDLKLDCCGVLGLSTKQKVTAALRILAYRVASDATDEYSRLANTTSRNTLHLFTQGIVELYKEEFLRLPNVSNLRKILYNNTKRGFPGCIGSLDCTHWA
;
A
#
# COMPACT_ATOMS: atom_id res chain seq x y z
N MET A 1 6.19 -18.50 18.67
CA MET A 1 6.66 -17.34 19.48
C MET A 1 8.13 -17.14 19.17
N THR A 2 8.47 -16.09 18.42
CA THR A 2 9.86 -15.63 18.24
C THR A 2 9.85 -14.13 18.47
N GLN A 3 10.56 -13.71 19.50
CA GLN A 3 10.46 -12.43 20.19
C GLN A 3 11.14 -11.25 19.46
N ASP A 4 11.57 -11.43 18.21
CA ASP A 4 12.53 -10.52 17.56
C ASP A 4 11.92 -9.50 16.59
N SER A 5 10.62 -9.57 16.30
CA SER A 5 9.94 -8.60 15.41
C SER A 5 9.68 -7.24 16.06
N TYR A 6 9.76 -7.14 17.39
CA TYR A 6 9.40 -5.93 18.15
C TYR A 6 10.55 -4.90 18.28
N THR A 7 11.80 -5.24 17.90
CA THR A 7 12.97 -4.38 18.15
C THR A 7 13.45 -3.60 16.93
N ILE A 8 13.00 -3.97 15.73
CA ILE A 8 13.44 -3.31 14.48
C ILE A 8 12.73 -1.97 14.30
N TRP A 9 11.45 -1.88 14.67
CA TRP A 9 10.61 -0.70 14.45
C TRP A 9 11.08 0.55 15.23
N PRO A 10 11.44 0.49 16.52
CA PRO A 10 11.97 1.66 17.23
C PRO A 10 13.32 2.14 16.68
N LYS A 11 14.16 1.22 16.16
CA LYS A 11 15.48 1.55 15.59
C LYS A 11 15.36 2.18 14.20
N LEU A 12 14.48 1.67 13.34
CA LEU A 12 14.16 2.30 12.05
C LEU A 12 13.47 3.66 12.22
N HIS A 13 12.63 3.81 13.24
CA HIS A 13 11.98 5.08 13.59
C HIS A 13 12.98 6.20 13.91
N LYS A 14 14.14 5.87 14.53
CA LYS A 14 15.22 6.85 14.77
C LYS A 14 16.00 7.21 13.51
N LEU A 15 16.15 6.30 12.55
CA LEU A 15 16.88 6.56 11.30
C LEU A 15 16.07 7.40 10.31
N VAL A 16 14.75 7.22 10.27
CA VAL A 16 13.86 8.03 9.43
C VAL A 16 13.77 9.48 9.94
N ASN A 17 13.84 9.71 11.26
CA ASN A 17 13.78 11.03 11.87
C ASN A 17 15.14 11.73 12.07
N ARG A 18 16.27 11.04 11.84
CA ARG A 18 17.62 11.64 11.98
C ARG A 18 18.05 12.54 10.81
N ASN A 19 17.39 12.43 9.65
CA ASN A 19 17.72 13.25 8.48
C ASN A 19 16.90 14.55 8.40
N SER A 20 16.14 14.88 9.44
CA SER A 20 15.51 16.19 9.65
C SER A 20 16.47 17.09 10.43
N ASN A 21 17.71 17.24 9.99
CA ASN A 21 18.53 18.34 10.48
C ASN A 21 17.85 19.63 9.99
N LYS A 22 17.32 20.40 10.93
CA LYS A 22 16.90 21.78 10.73
C LYS A 22 18.16 22.58 10.37
N GLU A 23 18.51 22.61 9.09
CA GLU A 23 19.20 23.79 8.59
C GLU A 23 18.13 24.87 8.42
N ASP A 24 18.40 26.05 8.99
CA ASP A 24 17.48 27.18 9.03
C ASP A 24 17.21 27.69 7.59
N ILE A 25 16.17 27.15 6.97
CA ILE A 25 15.69 27.61 5.66
C ILE A 25 14.96 28.95 5.88
N PRO A 26 15.31 30.02 5.15
CA PRO A 26 14.65 31.31 5.29
C PRO A 26 13.15 31.17 5.01
N ILE A 27 12.33 31.69 5.93
CA ILE A 27 10.87 31.62 5.88
C ILE A 27 10.38 32.47 4.71
N ASN A 28 10.13 31.85 3.55
CA ASN A 28 9.35 32.45 2.47
C ASN A 28 7.86 32.11 2.65
N THR A 29 7.10 33.12 3.06
CA THR A 29 5.67 33.06 3.40
C THR A 29 4.81 33.18 2.13
N GLN A 30 4.56 32.07 1.42
CA GLN A 30 3.52 32.08 0.35
C GLN A 30 2.95 30.71 -0.06
N GLY A 31 3.03 29.69 0.81
CA GLY A 31 2.41 28.38 0.56
C GLY A 31 1.63 27.85 1.77
N PRO A 32 0.58 27.03 1.56
CA PRO A 32 -0.17 26.44 2.66
C PRO A 32 0.73 25.55 3.52
N SER A 33 0.46 25.52 4.83
CA SER A 33 1.21 24.73 5.82
C SER A 33 1.23 23.24 5.48
N ILE A 34 2.28 22.53 5.91
CA ILE A 34 2.43 21.07 5.71
C ILE A 34 1.18 20.32 6.20
N ASP A 35 0.63 20.71 7.36
CA ASP A 35 -0.57 20.07 7.93
C ASP A 35 -1.83 20.29 7.07
N GLN A 36 -1.97 21.49 6.49
CA GLN A 36 -3.07 21.81 5.58
C GLN A 36 -2.99 20.97 4.29
N ARG A 37 -1.78 20.77 3.76
CA ARG A 37 -1.56 19.95 2.56
C ARG A 37 -1.87 18.47 2.82
N GLN A 38 -1.51 17.96 4.00
CA GLN A 38 -1.79 16.58 4.39
C GLN A 38 -3.29 16.34 4.54
N TYR A 39 -3.98 17.23 5.24
CA TYR A 39 -5.42 17.17 5.44
C TYR A 39 -6.18 17.25 4.11
N ALA A 40 -5.77 18.13 3.20
CA ALA A 40 -6.34 18.24 1.86
C ALA A 40 -6.21 16.93 1.06
N GLY A 41 -5.03 16.28 1.10
CA GLY A 41 -4.83 14.99 0.44
C GLY A 41 -5.72 13.88 1.00
N GLN A 42 -5.94 13.87 2.32
CA GLN A 42 -6.81 12.90 2.98
C GLN A 42 -8.28 13.12 2.60
N LEU A 43 -8.74 14.36 2.62
CA LEU A 43 -10.10 14.71 2.20
C LEU A 43 -10.33 14.35 0.74
N LYS A 44 -9.38 14.66 -0.15
CA LYS A 44 -9.48 14.31 -1.57
C LYS A 44 -9.56 12.80 -1.78
N LEU A 45 -8.68 12.02 -1.14
CA LEU A 45 -8.73 10.55 -1.20
C LEU A 45 -10.07 9.99 -0.73
N GLN A 46 -10.60 10.57 0.36
CA GLN A 46 -11.87 10.15 0.94
C GLN A 46 -13.04 10.49 0.00
N SER A 47 -13.08 11.70 -0.56
CA SER A 47 -14.10 12.15 -1.51
C SER A 47 -14.06 11.38 -2.83
N ASP A 48 -12.87 11.12 -3.35
CA ASP A 48 -12.71 10.53 -4.67
C ASP A 48 -13.06 9.03 -4.67
N TYR A 49 -12.72 8.30 -3.62
CA TYR A 49 -12.80 6.83 -3.64
C TYR A 49 -13.49 6.16 -2.47
N LEU A 50 -13.45 6.73 -1.26
CA LEU A 50 -13.78 6.00 -0.04
C LEU A 50 -15.11 6.41 0.63
N SER A 51 -15.76 7.47 0.14
CA SER A 51 -17.09 7.89 0.60
C SER A 51 -18.19 7.08 -0.10
N GLY A 52 -19.40 7.06 0.50
CA GLY A 52 -20.57 6.44 -0.12
C GLY A 52 -21.04 7.17 -1.39
N THR A 53 -20.67 8.44 -1.52
CA THR A 53 -20.93 9.32 -2.67
C THR A 53 -19.65 9.60 -3.47
N ALA A 54 -18.74 8.62 -3.52
CA ALA A 54 -17.43 8.81 -4.12
C ALA A 54 -17.51 9.17 -5.61
N THR A 55 -16.65 10.09 -6.04
CA THR A 55 -16.56 10.53 -7.45
C THR A 55 -16.27 9.36 -8.38
N TYR A 56 -15.41 8.42 -7.95
CA TYR A 56 -15.05 7.24 -8.73
C TYR A 56 -15.77 5.98 -8.24
N THR A 57 -16.26 5.23 -9.22
CA THR A 57 -16.89 3.92 -9.02
C THR A 57 -15.90 2.86 -8.54
N ASP A 58 -16.41 1.76 -8.01
CA ASP A 58 -15.60 0.61 -7.58
C ASP A 58 -14.79 0.00 -8.75
N ARG A 59 -15.32 0.08 -9.98
CA ARG A 59 -14.62 -0.36 -11.19
C ARG A 59 -13.40 0.50 -11.47
N GLU A 60 -13.53 1.82 -11.34
CA GLU A 60 -12.43 2.76 -11.54
C GLU A 60 -11.39 2.66 -10.43
N PHE A 61 -11.84 2.47 -9.19
CA PHE A 61 -10.96 2.16 -8.07
C PHE A 61 -10.10 0.93 -8.38
N ARG A 62 -10.74 -0.18 -8.80
CA ARG A 62 -10.03 -1.42 -9.13
C ARG A 62 -9.06 -1.25 -10.30
N ARG A 63 -9.42 -0.45 -11.31
CA ARG A 63 -8.50 -0.12 -12.41
C ARG A 63 -7.27 0.65 -11.92
N ARG A 64 -7.45 1.62 -11.02
CA ARG A 64 -6.38 2.50 -10.54
C ARG A 64 -5.47 1.86 -9.49
N PHE A 65 -6.03 1.06 -8.58
CA PHE A 65 -5.30 0.46 -7.45
C PHE A 65 -5.02 -1.04 -7.62
N ARG A 66 -5.57 -1.67 -8.67
CA ARG A 66 -5.44 -3.11 -8.99
C ARG A 66 -5.97 -4.06 -7.89
N ILE A 67 -6.67 -3.53 -6.90
CA ILE A 67 -7.35 -4.25 -5.81
C ILE A 67 -8.77 -3.70 -5.62
N THR A 68 -9.62 -4.41 -4.86
CA THR A 68 -10.97 -3.93 -4.51
C THR A 68 -10.94 -2.99 -3.30
N LYS A 69 -11.98 -2.16 -3.13
CA LYS A 69 -12.15 -1.32 -1.93
C LYS A 69 -12.20 -2.15 -0.63
N THR A 70 -12.79 -3.34 -0.69
CA THR A 70 -12.84 -4.26 0.46
C THR A 70 -11.45 -4.71 0.91
N ILE A 71 -10.58 -5.11 -0.02
CA ILE A 71 -9.19 -5.47 0.28
C ILE A 71 -8.41 -4.24 0.76
N PHE A 72 -8.60 -3.09 0.10
CA PHE A 72 -7.96 -1.84 0.53
C PHE A 72 -8.29 -1.48 1.98
N SER A 73 -9.57 -1.56 2.36
CA SER A 73 -10.03 -1.27 3.72
C SER A 73 -9.48 -2.28 4.72
N ARG A 74 -9.46 -3.57 4.39
CA ARG A 74 -8.86 -4.61 5.25
C ARG A 74 -7.38 -4.33 5.49
N ILE A 75 -6.59 -4.15 4.42
CA ILE A 75 -5.16 -3.82 4.50
C ILE A 75 -4.93 -2.54 5.32
N SER A 76 -5.73 -1.49 5.05
CA SER A 76 -5.58 -0.21 5.75
C SER A 76 -5.87 -0.31 7.24
N ASN A 77 -6.80 -1.18 7.65
CA ASN A 77 -7.13 -1.42 9.05
C ASN A 77 -6.08 -2.30 9.73
N ASP A 78 -5.65 -3.37 9.08
CA ASP A 78 -4.65 -4.30 9.62
C ASP A 78 -3.30 -3.58 9.82
N LEU A 79 -2.91 -2.67 8.92
CA LEU A 79 -1.71 -1.84 9.06
C LEU A 79 -1.86 -0.66 10.04
N LYS A 80 -3.09 -0.32 10.46
CA LYS A 80 -3.36 0.86 11.30
C LYS A 80 -2.83 0.69 12.72
N LEU A 81 -2.74 -0.54 13.22
CA LEU A 81 -2.34 -0.83 14.59
C LEU A 81 -0.82 -0.81 14.79
N ASP A 82 -0.02 -1.10 13.75
CA ASP A 82 1.40 -1.40 13.96
C ASP A 82 2.41 -0.58 13.13
N CYS A 83 1.97 0.27 12.18
CA CYS A 83 2.89 0.87 11.20
C CYS A 83 2.97 2.40 11.17
N CYS A 84 2.04 3.13 11.79
CA CYS A 84 1.84 4.56 11.46
C CYS A 84 1.93 5.55 12.64
N GLY A 85 2.55 5.17 13.76
CA GLY A 85 2.67 6.00 14.99
C GLY A 85 3.53 7.29 14.88
N VAL A 86 3.49 7.99 13.74
CA VAL A 86 4.19 9.26 13.50
C VAL A 86 3.18 10.32 13.07
N LEU A 87 3.28 11.52 13.66
CA LEU A 87 2.69 12.77 13.14
C LEU A 87 3.05 12.92 11.64
N GLY A 88 2.05 12.80 10.77
CA GLY A 88 2.20 12.83 9.31
C GLY A 88 1.03 12.16 8.58
N LEU A 89 1.18 11.97 7.26
CA LEU A 89 0.15 11.39 6.37
C LEU A 89 -0.57 10.16 6.96
N SER A 90 -1.88 10.11 6.76
CA SER A 90 -2.74 9.02 7.25
C SER A 90 -2.33 7.66 6.68
N THR A 91 -2.64 6.58 7.41
CA THR A 91 -2.41 5.19 6.96
C THR A 91 -2.99 4.96 5.56
N LYS A 92 -4.21 5.45 5.31
CA LYS A 92 -4.87 5.35 4.00
C LYS A 92 -4.07 6.05 2.90
N GLN A 93 -3.51 7.24 3.15
CA GLN A 93 -2.66 7.95 2.18
C GLN A 93 -1.35 7.21 1.89
N LYS A 94 -0.73 6.61 2.91
CA LYS A 94 0.49 5.81 2.76
C LYS A 94 0.25 4.51 1.99
N VAL A 95 -0.82 3.79 2.32
CA VAL A 95 -1.27 2.59 1.59
C VAL A 95 -1.62 2.95 0.15
N THR A 96 -2.32 4.06 -0.07
CA THR A 96 -2.64 4.57 -1.42
C THR A 96 -1.36 4.84 -2.23
N ALA A 97 -0.36 5.48 -1.63
CA ALA A 97 0.93 5.73 -2.28
C ALA A 97 1.59 4.42 -2.70
N ALA A 98 1.77 3.49 -1.76
CA ALA A 98 2.45 2.23 -2.01
C ALA A 98 1.74 1.40 -3.09
N LEU A 99 0.41 1.30 -3.03
CA LEU A 99 -0.39 0.61 -4.04
C LEU A 99 -0.29 1.27 -5.42
N ARG A 100 -0.23 2.60 -5.49
CA ARG A 100 -0.04 3.31 -6.77
C ARG A 100 1.34 3.03 -7.37
N ILE A 101 2.40 3.04 -6.55
CA ILE A 101 3.75 2.68 -7.01
C ILE A 101 3.75 1.24 -7.57
N LEU A 102 3.16 0.29 -6.83
CA LEU A 102 3.07 -1.11 -7.26
C LEU A 102 2.21 -1.32 -8.52
N ALA A 103 1.08 -0.62 -8.62
CA ALA A 103 0.12 -0.78 -9.70
C ALA A 103 0.66 -0.29 -11.06
N TYR A 104 1.41 0.81 -11.05
CA TYR A 104 1.89 1.45 -12.29
C TYR A 104 3.37 1.16 -12.57
N ARG A 105 4.13 0.64 -11.60
CA ARG A 105 5.59 0.47 -11.71
C ARG A 105 6.34 1.78 -12.02
N VAL A 106 5.76 2.92 -11.65
CA VAL A 106 6.30 4.26 -11.96
C VAL A 106 7.18 4.75 -10.80
N ALA A 107 8.07 5.69 -11.10
CA ALA A 107 8.82 6.46 -10.11
C ALA A 107 7.88 7.09 -9.06
N SER A 108 8.40 7.24 -7.84
CA SER A 108 7.65 7.66 -6.66
C SER A 108 7.02 9.05 -6.76
N ASP A 109 7.60 9.93 -7.59
CA ASP A 109 7.19 11.32 -7.83
C ASP A 109 5.86 11.40 -8.59
N ALA A 110 5.52 10.40 -9.40
CA ALA A 110 4.24 10.35 -10.11
C ALA A 110 3.04 10.01 -9.22
N THR A 111 3.24 9.72 -7.93
CA THR A 111 2.15 9.39 -6.97
C THR A 111 1.63 10.61 -6.19
N ASP A 112 1.92 11.82 -6.68
CA ASP A 112 1.69 13.10 -6.02
C ASP A 112 0.20 13.44 -5.75
N GLU A 113 -0.75 12.91 -6.53
CA GLU A 113 -2.16 13.35 -6.50
C GLU A 113 -2.81 13.29 -5.10
N TYR A 114 -2.45 12.30 -4.28
CA TYR A 114 -3.06 12.06 -2.95
C TYR A 114 -2.05 11.98 -1.81
N SER A 115 -0.82 11.58 -2.12
CA SER A 115 0.19 11.26 -1.12
C SER A 115 1.20 12.38 -0.95
N ARG A 116 1.43 13.22 -1.97
CA ARG A 116 2.39 14.35 -1.96
C ARG A 116 3.69 14.04 -1.22
N LEU A 117 4.23 12.85 -1.50
CA LEU A 117 5.40 12.29 -0.85
C LEU A 117 6.64 12.66 -1.65
N ALA A 118 7.69 13.13 -0.97
CA ALA A 118 9.01 13.21 -1.57
C ALA A 118 9.51 11.81 -1.98
N ASN A 119 10.36 11.73 -3.02
CA ASN A 119 10.84 10.47 -3.58
C ASN A 119 11.41 9.49 -2.53
N THR A 120 12.23 10.01 -1.60
CA THR A 120 12.80 9.23 -0.50
C THR A 120 11.73 8.69 0.45
N THR A 121 10.76 9.52 0.81
CA THR A 121 9.64 9.14 1.69
C THR A 121 8.70 8.14 1.03
N SER A 122 8.44 8.27 -0.28
CA SER A 122 7.67 7.30 -1.07
C SER A 122 8.34 5.92 -1.12
N ARG A 123 9.65 5.87 -1.36
CA ARG A 123 10.41 4.61 -1.37
C ARG A 123 10.39 3.93 0.01
N ASN A 124 10.59 4.71 1.08
CA ASN A 124 10.48 4.20 2.44
C ASN A 124 9.06 3.71 2.76
N THR A 125 8.03 4.46 2.34
CA THR A 125 6.62 4.06 2.52
C THR A 125 6.33 2.74 1.82
N LEU A 126 6.82 2.56 0.59
CA LEU A 126 6.69 1.30 -0.14
C LEU A 126 7.39 0.15 0.60
N HIS A 127 8.62 0.37 1.07
CA HIS A 127 9.37 -0.65 1.80
C HIS A 127 8.65 -1.11 3.06
N LEU A 128 8.24 -0.16 3.91
CA LEU A 128 7.49 -0.44 5.14
C LEU A 128 6.14 -1.11 4.85
N PHE A 129 5.44 -0.67 3.79
CA PHE A 129 4.20 -1.29 3.34
C PHE A 129 4.43 -2.76 2.95
N THR A 130 5.45 -3.05 2.12
CA THR A 130 5.74 -4.42 1.71
C THR A 130 6.13 -5.32 2.87
N GLN A 131 6.93 -4.82 3.83
CA GLN A 131 7.28 -5.55 5.04
C GLN A 131 6.05 -5.84 5.90
N GLY A 132 5.18 -4.84 6.12
CA GLY A 132 3.94 -5.01 6.87
C GLY A 132 3.00 -6.03 6.22
N ILE A 133 2.84 -5.99 4.90
CA ILE A 133 2.03 -6.97 4.16
C ILE A 133 2.60 -8.38 4.31
N VAL A 134 3.92 -8.57 4.17
CA VAL A 134 4.55 -9.87 4.35
C VAL A 134 4.34 -10.37 5.78
N GLU A 135 4.58 -9.54 6.79
CA GLU A 135 4.44 -9.97 8.18
C GLU A 135 3.00 -10.36 8.53
N LEU A 136 2.02 -9.57 8.10
CA LEU A 136 0.60 -9.81 8.37
C LEU A 136 0.06 -11.05 7.65
N TYR A 137 0.51 -11.30 6.41
CA TYR A 137 -0.15 -12.24 5.52
C TYR A 137 0.71 -13.44 5.11
N LYS A 138 1.97 -13.54 5.57
CA LYS A 138 2.88 -14.64 5.18
C LYS A 138 2.30 -16.03 5.44
N GLU A 139 1.73 -16.24 6.63
CA GLU A 139 1.20 -17.54 7.04
C GLU A 139 -0.09 -17.92 6.29
N GLU A 140 -0.91 -16.93 5.94
CA GLU A 140 -2.18 -17.19 5.26
C GLU A 140 -2.00 -17.32 3.74
N PHE A 141 -1.23 -16.41 3.13
CA PHE A 141 -1.22 -16.19 1.68
C PHE A 141 0.14 -16.33 0.99
N LEU A 142 1.27 -16.19 1.70
CA LEU A 142 2.61 -16.31 1.08
C LEU A 142 3.31 -17.64 1.38
N ARG A 143 2.59 -18.60 1.95
CA ARG A 143 3.06 -19.97 2.16
C ARG A 143 2.87 -20.83 0.91
N LEU A 144 3.49 -22.01 0.94
CA LEU A 144 3.24 -23.04 -0.07
C LEU A 144 1.73 -23.41 -0.08
N PRO A 145 1.10 -23.51 -1.27
CA PRO A 145 -0.28 -23.96 -1.38
C PRO A 145 -0.45 -25.34 -0.75
N ASN A 146 -1.47 -25.50 0.10
CA ASN A 146 -1.87 -26.83 0.58
C ASN A 146 -2.83 -27.48 -0.42
N VAL A 147 -3.16 -28.76 -0.21
CA VAL A 147 -4.04 -29.53 -1.12
C VAL A 147 -5.40 -28.84 -1.35
N SER A 148 -5.98 -28.21 -0.32
CA SER A 148 -7.25 -27.48 -0.46
C SER A 148 -7.11 -26.25 -1.34
N ASN A 149 -6.04 -25.46 -1.16
CA ASN A 149 -5.73 -24.32 -2.00
C ASN A 149 -5.52 -24.75 -3.45
N LEU A 150 -4.75 -25.82 -3.68
CA LEU A 150 -4.50 -26.37 -5.01
C LEU A 150 -5.79 -26.79 -5.70
N ARG A 151 -6.66 -27.55 -5.01
CA ARG A 151 -7.97 -27.94 -5.55
C ARG A 151 -8.81 -26.72 -5.95
N LYS A 152 -8.83 -25.68 -5.11
CA LYS A 152 -9.57 -24.45 -5.40
C LYS A 152 -8.99 -23.68 -6.57
N ILE A 153 -7.66 -23.58 -6.66
CA ILE A 153 -6.96 -22.95 -7.78
C ILE A 153 -7.28 -23.69 -9.08
N LEU A 154 -7.07 -25.00 -9.10
CA LEU A 154 -7.34 -25.86 -10.26
C LEU A 154 -8.80 -25.76 -10.72
N TYR A 155 -9.76 -25.87 -9.79
CA TYR A 155 -11.18 -25.74 -10.10
C TYR A 155 -11.51 -24.38 -10.76
N ASN A 156 -10.99 -23.29 -10.20
CA ASN A 156 -11.22 -21.95 -10.75
C ASN A 156 -10.55 -21.76 -12.11
N ASN A 157 -9.35 -22.32 -12.31
CA ASN A 157 -8.64 -22.24 -13.57
C ASN A 157 -9.33 -23.10 -14.65
N THR A 158 -9.81 -24.30 -14.31
CA THR A 158 -10.66 -25.10 -15.20
C THR A 158 -11.89 -24.31 -15.66
N LYS A 159 -12.60 -23.62 -14.75
CA LYS A 159 -13.74 -22.76 -15.10
C LYS A 159 -13.40 -21.60 -16.03
N ARG A 160 -12.15 -21.14 -16.02
CA ARG A 160 -11.65 -20.07 -16.89
C ARG A 160 -11.15 -20.58 -18.24
N GLY A 161 -11.17 -21.90 -18.48
CA GLY A 161 -10.61 -22.51 -19.69
C GLY A 161 -9.15 -22.94 -19.57
N PHE A 162 -8.62 -23.03 -18.34
CA PHE A 162 -7.24 -23.41 -18.04
C PHE A 162 -7.11 -24.67 -17.13
N PRO A 163 -7.73 -25.83 -17.44
CA PRO A 163 -7.60 -27.07 -16.65
C PRO A 163 -6.17 -27.54 -16.35
N GLY A 164 -5.78 -27.57 -15.07
CA GLY A 164 -4.45 -28.07 -14.67
C GLY A 164 -3.42 -26.97 -14.42
N CYS A 165 -3.70 -25.72 -14.81
CA CYS A 165 -2.82 -24.60 -14.48
C CYS A 165 -2.94 -24.24 -13.00
N ILE A 166 -1.81 -24.11 -12.31
CA ILE A 166 -1.73 -23.62 -10.93
C ILE A 166 -1.41 -22.12 -10.94
N GLY A 167 -0.51 -21.69 -11.81
CA GLY A 167 -0.09 -20.31 -11.99
C GLY A 167 -0.05 -19.88 -13.45
N SER A 168 0.22 -18.59 -13.66
CA SER A 168 0.33 -18.00 -15.00
C SER A 168 1.49 -18.56 -15.82
N LEU A 169 2.51 -19.12 -15.17
CA LEU A 169 3.64 -19.79 -15.84
C LEU A 169 3.23 -21.16 -16.42
N ASP A 170 2.18 -21.79 -15.90
CA ASP A 170 1.69 -23.08 -16.40
C ASP A 170 0.78 -22.91 -17.63
N CYS A 171 0.42 -21.68 -17.98
CA CYS A 171 -0.48 -21.34 -19.08
C CYS A 171 0.26 -21.22 -20.44
N THR A 172 1.54 -21.55 -20.52
CA THR A 172 2.38 -21.33 -21.73
C THR A 172 2.08 -22.28 -22.89
N HIS A 173 1.37 -23.38 -22.65
CA HIS A 173 1.12 -24.45 -23.63
C HIS A 173 -0.30 -24.48 -24.20
N TRP A 174 -1.05 -23.40 -24.02
CA TRP A 174 -2.49 -23.36 -24.23
C TRP A 174 -2.77 -22.42 -25.41
N ALA A 175 -2.93 -23.01 -26.60
CA ALA A 175 -3.26 -22.34 -27.86
C ALA A 175 -4.77 -22.33 -28.10
#